data_AF-A0A1X7AE44-F1
#
_entry.id   AF-A0A1X7AE44-F1
#
_cell.length_a   1.000
_cell.length_b   1.000
_cell.length_c   1.000
_cell.angle_alpha   90.00
_cell.angle_beta   90.00
_cell.angle_gamma   90.00
#
_symmetry.space_group_name_H-M   'P 1'
#
loop_
_entity.id
_entity.type
_entity.pdbx_description
1 polymer ?
#
loop_
_entity_poly.entity_id
_entity_poly.type
_entity_poly.pdbx_seq_one_letter_code
_entity_poly.pdbx_strand_id
1 'polypeptide(L)'
;MKSTPTRGVKQYLKPNAYNQSELDWTLMTIWANTAIINDYRRDNMPGGEFAVAALLLGLGDMVLNHCPNDGCLARNEVPAYLGVSAGPVFFQENTTSEEIYLRHTTSIAHGPFNLTYGGSVTTDGETWVGLGESVNFISTNQRWYAQFHVMPGLYAEGNGADLGGPIEIRSGAEVGYQARNKMRYAVSYDHRSNGGIYGSNPGLETFQVRVSFPLN
;
A
#
# COMPACT_ATOMS: atom_id res chain seq x y z
N MET A 1 -34.75 46.97 0.11
CA MET A 1 -34.24 45.60 -0.16
C MET A 1 -32.82 45.73 -0.68
N LYS A 2 -31.81 45.23 0.06
CA LYS A 2 -30.42 45.17 -0.41
C LYS A 2 -30.19 43.76 -0.96
N SER A 3 -29.89 43.66 -2.25
CA SER A 3 -29.60 42.40 -2.94
C SER A 3 -28.16 41.97 -2.71
N THR A 4 -27.97 40.78 -2.14
CA THR A 4 -26.69 40.08 -1.99
C THR A 4 -26.16 39.62 -3.36
N PRO A 5 -24.86 39.78 -3.69
CA PRO A 5 -24.26 39.05 -4.79
C PRO A 5 -23.67 37.73 -4.30
N THR A 6 -24.28 36.62 -4.71
CA THR A 6 -23.67 35.28 -4.72
C THR A 6 -22.60 35.23 -5.81
N ARG A 7 -21.32 35.08 -5.44
CA ARG A 7 -20.23 34.82 -6.39
C ARG A 7 -19.85 33.36 -6.32
N GLY A 8 -20.18 32.64 -7.40
CA GLY A 8 -20.02 31.20 -7.54
C GLY A 8 -18.57 30.73 -7.37
N VAL A 9 -18.45 29.54 -6.79
CA VAL A 9 -17.25 28.71 -6.81
C VAL A 9 -16.96 28.40 -8.27
N LYS A 10 -15.80 28.86 -8.78
CA LYS A 10 -15.30 28.44 -10.09
C LYS A 10 -15.00 26.95 -10.01
N GLN A 11 -15.80 26.13 -10.69
CA GLN A 11 -15.39 24.81 -11.14
C GLN A 11 -14.15 25.00 -12.00
N TYR A 12 -12.98 24.61 -11.49
CA TYR A 12 -11.78 24.46 -12.30
C TYR A 12 -11.91 23.17 -13.12
N LEU A 13 -12.66 23.24 -14.23
CA LEU A 13 -12.42 22.36 -15.36
C LEU A 13 -11.13 22.85 -16.02
N LYS A 14 -10.00 22.17 -15.81
CA LYS A 14 -8.83 22.34 -16.68
C LYS A 14 -8.90 21.32 -17.83
N PRO A 15 -8.89 21.79 -19.09
CA PRO A 15 -8.92 20.95 -20.27
C PRO A 15 -7.53 20.36 -20.57
N ASN A 16 -7.52 19.15 -21.13
CA ASN A 16 -6.37 18.30 -21.51
C ASN A 16 -5.76 17.43 -20.40
N ALA A 17 -6.61 16.78 -19.58
CA ALA A 17 -6.18 15.60 -18.83
C ALA A 17 -5.85 14.49 -19.84
N TYR A 18 -4.55 14.27 -20.08
CA TYR A 18 -4.04 12.98 -20.54
C TYR A 18 -4.69 11.89 -19.67
N ASN A 19 -5.17 10.79 -20.26
CA ASN A 19 -6.00 9.81 -19.55
C ASN A 19 -5.11 9.02 -18.57
N GLN A 20 -4.81 9.62 -17.41
CA GLN A 20 -3.93 9.14 -16.33
C GLN A 20 -4.18 7.65 -16.01
N SER A 21 -5.45 7.27 -16.02
CA SER A 21 -5.93 5.91 -15.80
C SER A 21 -5.53 4.87 -16.86
N GLU A 22 -5.27 5.24 -18.11
CA GLU A 22 -4.80 4.29 -19.13
C GLU A 22 -3.32 3.95 -18.95
N LEU A 23 -2.51 4.91 -18.50
CA LEU A 23 -1.12 4.65 -18.09
C LEU A 23 -1.08 3.84 -16.80
N ASP A 24 -1.91 4.16 -15.79
CA ASP A 24 -1.95 3.42 -14.52
C ASP A 24 -2.26 1.94 -14.72
N TRP A 25 -3.26 1.64 -15.55
CA TRP A 25 -3.60 0.26 -15.90
C TRP A 25 -2.58 -0.40 -16.82
N THR A 26 -1.96 0.35 -17.74
CA THR A 26 -0.91 -0.19 -18.60
C THR A 26 0.32 -0.55 -17.78
N LEU A 27 0.74 0.30 -16.84
CA LEU A 27 1.84 0.03 -15.91
C LEU A 27 1.50 -1.13 -14.97
N MET A 28 0.29 -1.18 -14.42
CA MET A 28 -0.18 -2.34 -13.65
C MET A 28 -0.22 -3.62 -14.50
N THR A 29 -0.63 -3.54 -15.76
CA THR A 29 -0.70 -4.69 -16.66
C THR A 29 0.70 -5.14 -17.06
N ILE A 30 1.62 -4.21 -17.34
CA ILE A 30 3.03 -4.50 -17.62
C ILE A 30 3.66 -5.13 -16.39
N TRP A 31 3.43 -4.60 -15.19
CA TRP A 31 3.94 -5.17 -13.95
C TRP A 31 3.32 -6.54 -13.67
N ALA A 32 2.01 -6.69 -13.78
CA ALA A 32 1.34 -8.00 -13.64
C ALA A 32 1.89 -9.02 -14.65
N ASN A 33 2.22 -8.62 -15.88
CA ASN A 33 2.80 -9.52 -16.88
C ASN A 33 4.32 -9.76 -16.70
N THR A 34 5.05 -8.87 -16.03
CA THR A 34 6.53 -8.99 -15.90
C THR A 34 6.96 -9.47 -14.52
N ALA A 35 6.30 -9.04 -13.45
CA ALA A 35 6.54 -9.49 -12.09
C ALA A 35 5.89 -10.86 -11.86
N ILE A 36 4.56 -11.00 -12.00
CA ILE A 36 3.87 -12.27 -11.69
C ILE A 36 4.37 -13.43 -12.56
N ILE A 37 4.64 -13.20 -13.86
CA ILE A 37 5.06 -14.26 -14.79
C ILE A 37 6.53 -14.68 -14.61
N ASN A 38 7.43 -13.75 -14.25
CA ASN A 38 8.83 -14.10 -14.01
C ASN A 38 9.07 -14.61 -12.58
N ASP A 39 8.27 -14.15 -11.63
CA ASP A 39 8.37 -14.51 -10.21
C ASP A 39 7.74 -15.89 -9.94
N TYR A 40 6.63 -16.25 -10.60
CA TYR A 40 6.08 -17.62 -10.59
C TYR A 40 7.05 -18.69 -11.14
N ARG A 41 8.12 -18.29 -11.85
CA ARG A 41 9.11 -19.20 -12.43
C ARG A 41 10.36 -19.39 -11.55
N ARG A 42 10.47 -18.66 -10.43
CA ARG A 42 11.49 -18.91 -9.40
C ARG A 42 10.78 -19.52 -8.19
N ASP A 43 11.17 -20.73 -7.82
CA ASP A 43 10.73 -21.44 -6.61
C ASP A 43 11.22 -20.78 -5.29
N ASN A 44 11.41 -19.46 -5.29
CA ASN A 44 11.82 -18.63 -4.17
C ASN A 44 11.30 -17.23 -4.48
N MET A 45 10.24 -16.79 -3.81
CA MET A 45 9.77 -15.41 -3.89
C MET A 45 10.61 -14.60 -2.89
N PRO A 46 11.62 -13.80 -3.30
CA PRO A 46 12.41 -13.02 -2.36
C PRO A 46 11.56 -11.82 -1.91
N GLY A 47 11.10 -11.80 -0.66
CA GLY A 47 10.08 -10.84 -0.21
C GLY A 47 10.42 -9.34 -0.25
N GLY A 48 11.63 -8.95 -0.70
CA GLY A 48 11.97 -7.56 -1.01
C GLY A 48 11.30 -6.99 -2.27
N GLU A 49 10.67 -7.83 -3.10
CA GLU A 49 10.13 -7.42 -4.40
C GLU A 49 9.01 -6.38 -4.29
N PHE A 50 8.13 -6.49 -3.29
CA PHE A 50 7.07 -5.49 -3.11
C PHE A 50 7.63 -4.12 -2.73
N ALA A 51 8.73 -4.08 -1.97
CA ALA A 51 9.39 -2.82 -1.67
C ALA A 51 9.98 -2.16 -2.91
N VAL A 52 10.62 -2.96 -3.76
CA VAL A 52 11.15 -2.49 -5.05
C VAL A 52 10.01 -2.05 -5.97
N ALA A 53 8.92 -2.81 -6.05
CA ALA A 53 7.75 -2.47 -6.85
C ALA A 53 7.10 -1.16 -6.38
N ALA A 54 6.88 -0.99 -5.07
CA ALA A 54 6.37 0.24 -4.50
C ALA A 54 7.22 1.45 -4.88
N LEU A 55 8.55 1.31 -4.80
CA LEU A 55 9.48 2.37 -5.17
C LEU A 55 9.43 2.68 -6.67
N LEU A 56 9.57 1.67 -7.53
CA LEU A 56 9.61 1.87 -8.99
C LEU A 56 8.29 2.41 -9.53
N LEU A 57 7.16 1.85 -9.09
CA LEU A 57 5.84 2.30 -9.50
C LEU A 57 5.53 3.70 -8.94
N GLY A 58 5.89 3.97 -7.69
CA GLY A 58 5.74 5.29 -7.08
C GLY A 58 6.60 6.35 -7.79
N LEU A 59 7.86 6.07 -8.10
CA LEU A 59 8.71 7.00 -8.86
C LEU A 59 8.21 7.20 -10.30
N GLY A 60 7.70 6.15 -10.94
CA GLY A 60 7.07 6.24 -12.25
C GLY A 60 5.85 7.15 -12.24
N ASP A 61 4.92 6.92 -11.31
CA ASP A 61 3.73 7.75 -11.13
C ASP A 61 4.10 9.19 -10.79
N MET A 62 5.10 9.39 -9.93
CA MET A 62 5.64 10.70 -9.59
C MET A 62 6.07 11.48 -10.85
N VAL A 63 6.86 10.86 -11.72
CA VAL A 63 7.39 11.49 -12.93
C VAL A 63 6.27 11.78 -13.94
N LEU A 64 5.34 10.85 -14.11
CA LEU A 64 4.30 10.95 -15.14
C LEU A 64 3.17 11.90 -14.73
N ASN A 65 2.78 11.87 -13.46
CA ASN A 65 1.52 12.45 -13.01
C ASN A 65 1.67 13.57 -11.97
N HIS A 66 2.79 13.66 -11.25
CA HIS A 66 2.97 14.68 -10.21
C HIS A 66 3.97 15.77 -10.61
N CYS A 67 5.12 15.40 -11.19
CA CYS A 67 6.13 16.35 -11.66
C CYS A 67 5.59 17.40 -12.65
N PRO A 68 4.76 17.05 -13.66
CA PRO A 68 4.27 18.02 -14.64
C PRO A 68 3.18 18.96 -14.11
N ASN A 69 2.54 18.61 -12.99
CA ASN A 69 1.40 19.31 -12.44
C ASN A 69 1.83 20.28 -11.33
N ASP A 70 1.73 19.85 -10.07
CA ASP A 70 1.96 20.70 -8.90
C ASP A 70 3.40 20.59 -8.35
N GLY A 71 4.21 19.70 -8.94
CA GLY A 71 5.59 19.38 -8.53
C GLY A 71 5.70 17.95 -8.01
N CYS A 72 6.86 17.31 -8.23
CA CYS A 72 7.04 15.87 -8.02
C CYS A 72 6.61 15.38 -6.63
N LEU A 73 6.91 16.15 -5.59
CA LEU A 73 6.59 15.82 -4.20
C LEU A 73 5.71 16.89 -3.55
N ALA A 74 4.96 17.63 -4.36
CA ALA A 74 4.01 18.60 -3.83
C ALA A 74 3.00 17.89 -2.92
N ARG A 75 2.77 18.49 -1.75
CA ARG A 75 1.77 17.98 -0.81
C ARG A 75 0.39 18.09 -1.45
N ASN A 76 -0.36 16.99 -1.42
CA ASN A 76 -1.74 16.94 -1.87
C ASN A 76 -2.60 16.22 -0.82
N GLU A 77 -3.92 16.45 -0.89
CA GLU A 77 -4.90 15.81 -0.03
C GLU A 77 -5.57 14.66 -0.77
N VAL A 78 -5.55 13.49 -0.14
CA VAL A 78 -6.16 12.26 -0.67
C VAL A 78 -7.14 11.68 0.34
N PRO A 79 -8.07 10.79 -0.08
CA PRO A 79 -8.99 10.15 0.86
C PRO A 79 -8.22 9.32 1.90
N ALA A 80 -8.55 9.48 3.18
CA ALA A 80 -7.96 8.70 4.26
C ALA A 80 -8.78 7.44 4.53
N TYR A 81 -8.09 6.39 4.98
CA TYR A 81 -8.69 5.09 5.25
C TYR A 81 -8.21 4.50 6.56
N LEU A 82 -9.13 3.91 7.31
CA LEU A 82 -8.83 2.97 8.37
C LEU A 82 -9.13 1.55 7.88
N GLY A 83 -8.09 0.75 7.73
CA GLY A 83 -8.14 -0.65 7.33
C GLY A 83 -8.05 -1.59 8.52
N VAL A 84 -8.92 -2.60 8.55
CA VAL A 84 -8.81 -3.78 9.41
C VAL A 84 -8.62 -4.99 8.51
N SER A 85 -7.63 -5.82 8.81
CA SER A 85 -7.39 -7.05 8.07
C SER A 85 -7.08 -8.21 9.00
N ALA A 86 -7.34 -9.41 8.49
CA ALA A 86 -7.00 -10.65 9.16
C ALA A 86 -6.57 -11.72 8.15
N GLY A 87 -5.70 -12.62 8.55
CA GLY A 87 -5.36 -13.79 7.75
C GLY A 87 -4.13 -14.57 8.24
N PRO A 88 -3.78 -15.66 7.56
CA PRO A 88 -2.69 -16.55 7.96
C PRO A 88 -1.30 -15.93 7.76
N VAL A 89 -0.41 -16.28 8.67
CA VAL A 89 1.02 -15.99 8.64
C VAL A 89 1.77 -17.25 8.24
N PHE A 90 2.73 -17.10 7.33
CA PHE A 90 3.57 -18.19 6.84
C PHE A 90 5.03 -17.90 7.16
N PHE A 91 5.66 -18.84 7.86
CA PHE A 91 7.09 -18.82 8.14
C PHE A 91 7.75 -20.04 7.51
N GLN A 92 8.71 -19.83 6.61
CA GLN A 92 9.42 -20.90 5.90
C GLN A 92 8.46 -21.97 5.33
N GLU A 93 7.43 -21.50 4.60
CA GLU A 93 6.42 -22.34 3.91
C GLU A 93 5.44 -23.11 4.81
N ASN A 94 5.51 -22.96 6.13
CA ASN A 94 4.51 -23.50 7.05
C ASN A 94 3.58 -22.40 7.57
N THR A 95 2.27 -22.67 7.61
CA THR A 95 1.32 -21.80 8.33
C THR A 95 1.65 -21.88 9.82
N THR A 96 1.95 -20.74 10.42
CA THR A 96 2.42 -20.66 11.81
C THR A 96 1.36 -20.06 12.73
N SER A 97 0.77 -18.94 12.32
CA SER A 97 -0.14 -18.16 13.17
C SER A 97 -1.21 -17.45 12.34
N GLU A 98 -2.18 -16.83 13.01
CA GLU A 98 -3.13 -15.89 12.38
C GLU A 98 -2.82 -14.46 12.85
N GLU A 99 -2.85 -13.49 11.94
CA GLU A 99 -2.60 -12.07 12.22
C GLU A 99 -3.88 -11.25 12.12
N ILE A 100 -4.08 -10.30 13.04
CA ILE A 100 -4.95 -9.15 12.86
C ILE A 100 -4.09 -7.90 12.68
N TYR A 101 -4.41 -7.07 11.71
CA TYR A 101 -3.65 -5.88 11.37
C TYR A 101 -4.55 -4.65 11.19
N LEU A 102 -4.23 -3.58 11.92
CA LEU A 102 -4.83 -2.25 11.78
C LEU A 102 -3.90 -1.32 11.01
N ARG A 103 -4.40 -0.73 9.93
CA ARG A 103 -3.65 0.22 9.08
C ARG A 103 -4.42 1.53 8.94
N HIS A 104 -3.75 2.66 9.11
CA HIS A 104 -4.28 3.98 8.81
C HIS A 104 -3.47 4.62 7.69
N THR A 105 -4.12 4.82 6.54
CA THR A 105 -3.58 5.61 5.44
C THR A 105 -4.13 7.02 5.55
N THR A 106 -3.25 8.00 5.73
CA THR A 106 -3.62 9.38 6.06
C THR A 106 -4.15 10.13 4.84
N SER A 107 -4.73 11.31 5.06
CA SER A 107 -5.11 12.23 3.98
C SER A 107 -3.92 13.03 3.41
N ILE A 108 -2.70 12.75 3.85
CA ILE A 108 -1.50 13.50 3.46
C ILE A 108 -0.68 12.63 2.50
N ALA A 109 -0.48 13.13 1.28
CA ALA A 109 0.46 12.55 0.34
C ALA A 109 1.41 13.60 -0.23
N HIS A 110 2.63 13.17 -0.56
CA HIS A 110 3.64 13.96 -1.25
C HIS A 110 3.89 13.32 -2.61
N GLY A 111 3.41 13.97 -3.67
CA GLY A 111 3.30 13.27 -4.95
C GLY A 111 2.37 12.05 -4.81
N PRO A 112 2.82 10.85 -5.21
CA PRO A 112 2.03 9.62 -5.11
C PRO A 112 2.21 8.87 -3.78
N PHE A 113 3.12 9.32 -2.92
CA PHE A 113 3.48 8.66 -1.67
C PHE A 113 2.59 9.14 -0.54
N ASN A 114 1.78 8.22 -0.02
CA ASN A 114 0.74 8.48 0.94
C ASN A 114 1.13 7.93 2.32
N LEU A 115 1.31 8.84 3.28
CA LEU A 115 1.78 8.50 4.62
C LEU A 115 0.83 7.50 5.27
N THR A 116 1.38 6.39 5.73
CA THR A 116 0.65 5.24 6.25
C THR A 116 1.34 4.69 7.48
N TYR A 117 0.56 4.32 8.50
CA TYR A 117 1.07 3.65 9.69
C TYR A 117 0.11 2.55 10.13
N GLY A 118 0.59 1.64 10.95
CA GLY A 118 -0.24 0.55 11.44
C GLY A 118 0.45 -0.30 12.47
N GLY A 119 -0.31 -1.28 12.98
CA GLY A 119 0.22 -2.28 13.88
C GLY A 119 -0.60 -3.56 13.87
N SER A 120 0.09 -4.68 14.05
CA SER A 120 -0.47 -6.02 14.02
C SER A 120 -0.10 -6.84 15.24
N VAL A 121 -0.93 -7.85 15.49
CA VAL A 121 -0.72 -8.86 16.52
C VAL A 121 -1.08 -10.24 15.95
N THR A 122 -0.37 -11.29 16.35
CA THR A 122 -0.66 -12.66 15.96
C THR A 122 -1.16 -13.51 17.12
N THR A 123 -1.73 -14.68 16.82
CA THR A 123 -2.14 -15.68 17.82
C THR A 123 -0.99 -16.19 18.68
N ASP A 124 0.25 -16.12 18.16
CA ASP A 124 1.46 -16.55 18.86
C ASP A 124 2.12 -15.40 19.64
N GLY A 125 1.49 -14.22 19.65
CA GLY A 125 1.95 -13.05 20.38
C GLY A 125 3.01 -12.24 19.65
N GLU A 126 3.24 -12.49 18.36
CA GLU A 126 4.09 -11.61 17.55
C GLU A 126 3.39 -10.26 17.43
N THR A 127 4.15 -9.17 17.56
CA THR A 127 3.62 -7.82 17.37
C THR A 127 4.49 -7.03 16.43
N TRP A 128 3.86 -6.17 15.64
CA TRP A 128 4.57 -5.24 14.76
C TRP A 128 3.90 -3.88 14.79
N VAL A 129 4.69 -2.80 14.83
CA VAL A 129 4.20 -1.42 14.68
C VAL A 129 5.14 -0.64 13.77
N GLY A 130 4.59 0.13 12.84
CA GLY A 130 5.45 0.86 11.91
C GLY A 130 4.73 1.94 11.13
N LEU A 131 5.53 2.68 10.37
CA LEU A 131 5.07 3.78 9.53
C LEU A 131 5.94 3.89 8.28
N GLY A 132 5.35 4.40 7.21
CA GLY A 132 6.02 4.55 5.93
C GLY A 132 5.04 5.07 4.89
N GLU A 133 5.22 4.63 3.66
CA GLU A 133 4.49 5.17 2.52
C GLU A 133 3.71 4.06 1.80
N SER A 134 2.55 4.43 1.29
CA SER A 134 1.80 3.62 0.33
C SER A 134 1.62 4.37 -0.99
N VAL A 135 1.54 3.63 -2.08
CA VAL A 135 1.27 4.16 -3.43
C VAL A 135 0.01 3.49 -3.93
N ASN A 136 -0.93 4.29 -4.43
CA ASN A 136 -2.28 3.84 -4.78
C ASN A 136 -2.55 4.06 -6.27
N PHE A 137 -2.99 3.00 -6.95
CA PHE A 137 -3.43 3.03 -8.34
C PHE A 137 -4.93 2.78 -8.39
N ILE A 138 -5.69 3.71 -8.93
CA ILE A 138 -7.16 3.64 -8.96
C ILE A 138 -7.64 3.59 -10.40
N SER A 139 -8.61 2.71 -10.66
CA SER A 139 -9.19 2.55 -11.98
C SER A 139 -9.96 3.77 -12.46
N THR A 140 -10.10 3.93 -13.79
CA THR A 140 -11.00 4.91 -14.44
C THR A 140 -12.38 5.00 -13.78
N ASN A 141 -12.99 3.85 -13.52
CA ASN A 141 -14.34 3.75 -12.96
C ASN A 141 -14.37 3.84 -11.42
N GLN A 142 -13.22 4.04 -10.78
CA GLN A 142 -13.03 4.17 -9.33
C GLN A 142 -13.56 2.98 -8.51
N ARG A 143 -13.60 1.79 -9.12
CA ARG A 143 -14.10 0.55 -8.51
C ARG A 143 -13.01 -0.44 -8.20
N TRP A 144 -11.86 -0.34 -8.84
CA TRP A 144 -10.74 -1.24 -8.62
C TRP A 144 -9.52 -0.43 -8.24
N TYR A 145 -8.70 -1.00 -7.37
CA TYR A 145 -7.43 -0.38 -7.02
C TYR A 145 -6.38 -1.45 -6.77
N ALA A 146 -5.13 -1.03 -6.94
CA ALA A 146 -3.98 -1.71 -6.39
C ALA A 146 -3.24 -0.74 -5.46
N GLN A 147 -2.67 -1.27 -4.39
CA GLN A 147 -1.83 -0.49 -3.49
C GLN A 147 -0.57 -1.28 -3.19
N PHE A 148 0.56 -0.58 -3.19
CA PHE A 148 1.84 -1.09 -2.74
C PHE A 148 2.30 -0.27 -1.54
N HIS A 149 3.04 -0.87 -0.61
CA HIS A 149 3.53 -0.15 0.56
C HIS A 149 4.88 -0.65 1.02
N VAL A 150 5.60 0.24 1.70
CA VAL A 150 6.85 -0.05 2.41
C VAL A 150 6.87 0.72 3.71
N MET A 151 6.92 -0.01 4.81
CA MET A 151 6.80 0.52 6.15
C MET A 151 7.87 -0.12 7.05
N PRO A 152 8.97 0.56 7.37
CA PRO A 152 9.82 0.13 8.49
C PRO A 152 9.02 0.13 9.80
N GLY A 153 9.34 -0.81 10.67
CA GLY A 153 8.67 -0.92 11.97
C GLY A 153 9.50 -1.66 13.01
N LEU A 154 8.94 -1.69 14.21
CA LEU A 154 9.43 -2.46 15.34
C LEU A 154 8.66 -3.77 15.44
N TYR A 155 9.39 -4.85 15.63
CA TYR A 155 8.87 -6.21 15.78
C TYR A 155 9.22 -6.76 17.15
N ALA A 156 8.27 -7.48 17.74
CA ALA A 156 8.53 -8.35 18.89
C ALA A 156 8.00 -9.75 18.57
N GLU A 157 8.88 -10.73 18.70
CA GLU A 157 8.64 -12.14 18.33
C GLU A 157 7.53 -12.82 19.14
N GLY A 158 7.39 -12.51 20.42
CA GLY A 158 6.49 -13.27 21.29
C GLY A 158 6.92 -14.75 21.32
N ASN A 159 6.02 -15.66 20.96
CA ASN A 159 6.33 -17.08 20.74
C ASN A 159 6.31 -17.48 19.26
N GLY A 160 6.30 -16.51 18.34
CA GLY A 160 6.23 -16.74 16.90
C GLY A 160 7.59 -16.82 16.22
N ALA A 161 7.72 -16.20 15.04
CA ALA A 161 8.91 -16.34 14.19
C ALA A 161 10.08 -15.44 14.62
N ASP A 162 11.25 -16.03 14.88
CA ASP A 162 12.49 -15.27 15.06
C ASP A 162 12.94 -14.66 13.72
N LEU A 163 12.80 -13.34 13.57
CA LEU A 163 13.21 -12.59 12.37
C LEU A 163 14.65 -12.06 12.45
N GLY A 164 15.37 -12.35 13.53
CA GLY A 164 16.77 -11.99 13.74
C GLY A 164 16.98 -10.66 14.47
N GLY A 165 15.94 -9.81 14.60
CA GLY A 165 16.03 -8.60 15.41
C GLY A 165 14.74 -7.78 15.49
N PRO A 166 14.80 -6.62 16.17
CA PRO A 166 13.60 -5.83 16.46
C PRO A 166 13.18 -4.87 15.35
N ILE A 167 13.95 -4.73 14.26
CA ILE A 167 13.62 -3.78 13.17
C ILE A 167 13.27 -4.60 11.93
N GLU A 168 12.02 -4.52 11.53
CA GLU A 168 11.46 -5.30 10.43
C GLU A 168 10.66 -4.40 9.50
N ILE A 169 10.99 -4.44 8.22
CA ILE A 169 10.32 -3.70 7.16
C ILE A 169 9.16 -4.54 6.66
N ARG A 170 7.94 -4.00 6.81
CA ARG A 170 6.73 -4.56 6.20
C ARG A 170 6.53 -3.93 4.82
N SER A 171 6.64 -4.73 3.78
CA SER A 171 6.29 -4.34 2.42
C SER A 171 5.23 -5.27 1.85
N GLY A 172 4.45 -4.82 0.87
CA GLY A 172 3.42 -5.69 0.32
C GLY A 172 2.56 -5.02 -0.72
N ALA A 173 1.69 -5.83 -1.31
CA ALA A 173 0.73 -5.43 -2.32
C ALA A 173 -0.68 -5.86 -1.94
N GLU A 174 -1.66 -5.05 -2.32
CA GLU A 174 -3.07 -5.41 -2.25
C GLU A 174 -3.78 -5.02 -3.54
N VAL A 175 -4.76 -5.84 -3.90
CA VAL A 175 -5.72 -5.54 -4.96
C VAL A 175 -7.12 -5.63 -4.39
N GLY A 176 -7.95 -4.66 -4.76
CA GLY A 176 -9.25 -4.57 -4.13
C GLY A 176 -10.31 -3.86 -4.95
N TYR A 177 -11.53 -4.02 -4.45
CA TYR A 177 -12.73 -3.38 -4.95
C TYR A 177 -13.13 -2.22 -4.03
N GLN A 178 -13.40 -1.06 -4.63
CA GLN A 178 -13.96 0.11 -3.98
C GLN A 178 -15.46 0.20 -4.29
N ALA A 179 -16.28 0.08 -3.25
CA ALA A 179 -17.73 0.21 -3.34
C ALA A 179 -18.17 1.68 -3.52
N ARG A 180 -19.44 1.89 -3.87
CA ARG A 180 -20.01 3.22 -4.11
C ARG A 180 -19.98 4.13 -2.88
N ASN A 181 -20.01 3.55 -1.68
CA ASN A 181 -19.85 4.25 -0.40
C ASN A 181 -18.37 4.46 -0.03
N LYS A 182 -17.45 4.30 -0.98
CA LYS A 182 -15.98 4.38 -0.85
C LYS A 182 -15.34 3.32 0.07
N MET A 183 -16.11 2.42 0.69
CA MET A 183 -15.57 1.25 1.39
C MET A 183 -14.70 0.43 0.45
N ARG A 184 -13.56 -0.06 0.93
CA ARG A 184 -12.67 -0.93 0.16
C ARG A 184 -12.62 -2.34 0.73
N TYR A 185 -12.58 -3.31 -0.16
CA TYR A 185 -12.42 -4.73 0.15
C TYR A 185 -11.24 -5.24 -0.67
N ALA A 186 -10.24 -5.84 -0.03
CA ALA A 186 -9.04 -6.30 -0.71
C ALA A 186 -8.56 -7.64 -0.21
N VAL A 187 -7.79 -8.30 -1.07
CA VAL A 187 -6.83 -9.33 -0.67
C VAL A 187 -5.45 -8.69 -0.70
N SER A 188 -4.63 -9.00 0.29
CA SER A 188 -3.28 -8.46 0.42
C SER A 188 -2.26 -9.56 0.71
N TYR A 189 -1.03 -9.31 0.28
CA TYR A 189 0.13 -10.10 0.62
C TYR A 189 1.20 -9.17 1.14
N ASP A 190 1.68 -9.44 2.36
CA ASP A 190 2.69 -8.65 3.04
C ASP A 190 3.89 -9.53 3.38
N HIS A 191 5.09 -9.00 3.14
CA HIS A 191 6.37 -9.54 3.56
C HIS A 191 6.98 -8.69 4.67
N ARG A 192 7.51 -9.33 5.71
CA ARG A 192 8.29 -8.70 6.78
C ARG A 192 9.71 -9.24 6.80
N SER A 193 10.71 -8.36 6.72
CA SER A 193 12.12 -8.72 6.87
C SER A 193 12.99 -7.55 7.29
N ASN A 194 14.17 -7.85 7.83
CA ASN A 194 15.14 -6.84 8.26
C ASN A 194 16.07 -6.39 7.14
N GLY A 195 15.92 -6.92 5.92
CA GLY A 195 16.74 -6.53 4.77
C GLY A 195 18.24 -6.81 4.92
N GLY A 196 18.63 -7.70 5.85
CA GLY A 196 20.03 -8.02 6.14
C GLY A 196 20.70 -7.07 7.14
N ILE A 197 19.92 -6.29 7.90
CA ILE A 197 20.45 -5.47 9.00
C ILE A 197 21.08 -6.34 10.10
N TYR A 198 20.56 -7.55 10.30
CA TYR A 198 21.04 -8.51 11.31
C TYR A 198 21.71 -9.73 10.67
N GLY A 199 22.33 -10.57 11.50
CA GLY A 199 23.03 -11.78 11.06
C GLY A 199 22.11 -12.89 10.54
N SER A 200 20.82 -12.81 10.84
CA SER A 200 19.77 -13.70 10.33
C SER A 200 18.64 -12.86 9.73
N ASN A 201 18.04 -13.32 8.64
CA ASN A 201 16.89 -12.69 8.00
C ASN A 201 16.03 -13.73 7.27
N PRO A 202 15.26 -14.53 8.02
CA PRO A 202 14.42 -15.57 7.42
C PRO A 202 13.20 -15.00 6.70
N GLY A 203 12.73 -13.83 7.12
CA GLY A 203 11.52 -13.20 6.59
C GLY A 203 10.23 -13.92 7.03
N LEU A 204 9.10 -13.25 6.82
CA LEU A 204 7.78 -13.73 7.24
C LEU A 204 6.71 -13.19 6.30
N GLU A 205 5.83 -14.07 5.85
CA GLU A 205 4.77 -13.71 4.89
C GLU A 205 3.41 -13.68 5.56
N THR A 206 2.50 -12.87 5.05
CA THR A 206 1.11 -12.82 5.54
C THR A 206 0.16 -12.57 4.40
N PHE A 207 -0.82 -13.46 4.24
CA PHE A 207 -1.93 -13.27 3.31
C PHE A 207 -3.15 -12.79 4.09
N GLN A 208 -3.85 -11.76 3.61
CA GLN A 208 -4.97 -11.18 4.36
C GLN A 208 -6.15 -10.80 3.50
N VAL A 209 -7.32 -10.77 4.13
CA VAL A 209 -8.47 -10.03 3.64
C VAL A 209 -8.57 -8.72 4.43
N ARG A 210 -8.74 -7.60 3.72
CA ARG A 210 -8.84 -6.26 4.31
C ARG A 210 -10.19 -5.63 4.00
N VAL A 211 -10.75 -4.97 5.00
CA VAL A 211 -11.84 -4.00 4.84
C VAL A 211 -11.34 -2.63 5.28
N SER A 212 -11.45 -1.63 4.41
CA SER A 212 -11.04 -0.26 4.71
C SER A 212 -12.19 0.71 4.65
N PHE A 213 -12.34 1.47 5.73
CA PHE A 213 -13.38 2.46 5.95
C PHE A 213 -12.85 3.85 5.56
N PRO A 214 -13.56 4.60 4.70
CA PRO A 214 -13.20 5.98 4.41
C PRO A 214 -13.42 6.84 5.66
N LEU A 215 -12.52 7.80 5.91
CA LEU A 215 -12.61 8.68 7.08
C LEU A 215 -13.07 10.10 6.75
N ASN A 216 -13.36 10.38 5.47
CA ASN A 216 -13.66 11.70 4.91
C ASN A 216 -14.50 11.66 3.61
#